data_AF-A0A354XTI8-F1
#
_entry.id   AF-A0A354XTI8-F1
#
_cell.length_a   1.000
_cell.length_b   1.000
_cell.length_c   1.000
_cell.angle_alpha   90.00
_cell.angle_beta   90.00
_cell.angle_gamma   90.00
#
_symmetry.space_group_name_H-M   'P 1'
#
loop_
_entity.id
_entity.type
_entity.pdbx_description
1 polymer ?
#
loop_
_entity_poly.entity_id
_entity_poly.type
_entity_poly.pdbx_seq_one_letter_code
_entity_poly.pdbx_strand_id
1 'polypeptide(L)'
;YPVCPGSDEYILGSPLFEKMTVHLENGKKLQVNSPGNRKSTRYISDVKLNGKTYTKNYVKHLDLMDGARIDIQMSDKPNKTRGTQKSDFPYSFSNEKK
;
A
#
# COMPACT_ATOMS: atom_id res chain seq x y z
N TYR A 1 -1.82 -6.80 2.69
CA TYR A 1 -2.09 -8.18 3.11
C TYR A 1 -0.77 -8.97 3.07
N PRO A 2 -0.39 -9.70 4.13
CA PRO A 2 0.87 -10.43 4.18
C PRO A 2 0.77 -11.75 3.37
N VAL A 3 1.06 -11.71 2.06
CA VAL A 3 0.94 -12.89 1.18
C VAL A 3 1.96 -13.97 1.53
N CYS A 4 3.18 -13.58 1.89
CA CYS A 4 4.25 -14.48 2.28
C CYS A 4 4.73 -14.14 3.70
N PRO A 5 4.05 -14.64 4.76
CA PRO A 5 4.55 -14.52 6.12
C PRO A 5 5.98 -15.07 6.22
N GLY A 6 6.88 -14.29 6.80
CA GLY A 6 8.33 -14.54 6.79
C GLY A 6 9.11 -13.55 5.92
N SER A 7 8.45 -12.94 4.92
CA SER A 7 8.94 -11.69 4.30
C SER A 7 8.59 -10.47 5.16
N ASP A 8 9.15 -9.31 4.84
CA ASP A 8 8.79 -8.03 5.45
C ASP A 8 7.70 -7.27 4.66
N GLU A 9 7.01 -7.89 3.70
CA GLU A 9 6.14 -7.20 2.76
C GLU A 9 4.64 -7.44 2.97
N TYR A 10 3.85 -6.36 2.88
CA TYR A 10 2.40 -6.39 2.82
C TYR A 10 1.93 -5.94 1.45
N ILE A 11 1.31 -6.84 0.70
CA ILE A 11 0.83 -6.57 -0.66
C ILE A 11 -0.39 -5.63 -0.62
N LEU A 12 -0.38 -4.60 -1.47
CA LEU A 12 -1.47 -3.65 -1.61
C LEU A 12 -2.65 -4.30 -2.34
N GLY A 13 -3.82 -4.21 -1.71
CA GLY A 13 -5.11 -4.47 -2.35
C GLY A 13 -5.82 -3.16 -2.69
N SER A 14 -7.13 -3.12 -2.49
CA SER A 14 -7.92 -1.88 -2.52
C SER A 14 -8.56 -1.65 -1.13
N PRO A 15 -8.53 -0.41 -0.59
CA PRO A 15 -9.14 -0.13 0.71
C PRO A 15 -10.67 -0.28 0.65
N LEU A 16 -11.32 -0.50 1.80
CA LEU A 16 -12.78 -0.57 1.90
C LEU A 16 -13.41 0.72 2.48
N PHE A 17 -12.72 1.39 3.39
CA PHE A 17 -13.19 2.60 4.06
C PHE A 17 -12.54 3.84 3.45
N GLU A 18 -13.10 5.03 3.70
CA GLU A 18 -12.47 6.29 3.30
C GLU A 18 -11.32 6.71 4.24
N LYS A 19 -11.37 6.26 5.50
CA LYS A 19 -10.35 6.51 6.49
C LYS A 19 -10.28 5.36 7.48
N MET A 20 -9.06 4.95 7.80
CA MET A 20 -8.77 3.96 8.82
C MET A 20 -7.55 4.42 9.61
N THR A 21 -7.54 4.15 10.92
CA THR A 21 -6.37 4.33 11.77
C THR A 21 -6.17 3.08 12.60
N VAL A 22 -4.98 2.50 12.53
CA VAL A 22 -4.53 1.41 13.38
C VAL A 22 -3.59 1.99 14.43
N HIS A 23 -3.88 1.69 15.69
CA HIS A 23 -3.02 2.01 16.81
C HIS A 23 -2.07 0.84 17.03
N LEU A 24 -0.77 1.07 16.89
CA LEU A 24 0.24 0.04 17.03
C LEU A 24 0.66 -0.10 18.49
N GLU A 25 1.16 -1.27 18.87
CA GLU A 25 1.59 -1.56 20.25
C GLU A 25 2.72 -0.63 20.72
N ASN A 26 3.57 -0.17 19.79
CA ASN A 26 4.64 0.78 20.09
C ASN A 26 4.16 2.24 20.23
N GLY A 27 2.85 2.47 20.30
CA GLY A 27 2.23 3.78 20.45
C GLY A 27 2.15 4.61 19.16
N LYS A 28 2.79 4.17 18.07
CA LYS A 28 2.69 4.84 16.76
C LYS A 28 1.36 4.52 16.08
N LYS A 29 1.07 5.24 15.00
CA LYS A 29 -0.19 5.10 14.24
C LYS A 29 0.10 4.80 12.78
N LEU A 30 -0.65 3.85 12.24
CA LEU A 30 -0.82 3.67 10.79
C LEU A 30 -2.14 4.32 10.39
N GLN A 31 -2.09 5.30 9.51
CA GLN A 31 -3.25 6.00 8.95
C GLN A 31 -3.37 5.66 7.48
N VAL A 32 -4.54 5.17 7.05
CA VAL A 32 -4.87 4.95 5.65
C VAL A 32 -6.01 5.88 5.28
N ASN A 33 -5.78 6.79 4.34
CA ASN A 33 -6.76 7.74 3.83
C ASN A 33 -7.04 7.45 2.36
N SER A 34 -8.30 7.23 2.02
CA SER A 34 -8.79 6.95 0.67
C SER A 34 -10.10 7.70 0.43
N PRO A 35 -10.08 9.04 0.46
CA PRO A 35 -11.29 9.84 0.31
C PRO A 35 -11.99 9.54 -1.02
N GLY A 36 -13.32 9.45 -0.99
CA GLY A 36 -14.10 9.08 -2.16
C GLY A 36 -14.06 7.59 -2.51
N ASN A 37 -13.57 6.73 -1.61
CA ASN A 37 -13.66 5.28 -1.78
C ASN A 37 -15.12 4.80 -1.64
N ARG A 38 -15.63 4.18 -2.71
CA ARG A 38 -16.98 3.62 -2.77
C ARG A 38 -17.02 2.58 -3.89
N LYS A 39 -18.15 1.87 -4.01
CA LYS A 39 -18.34 0.81 -5.01
C LYS A 39 -17.97 1.23 -6.44
N SER A 40 -18.25 2.49 -6.82
CA SER A 40 -17.95 3.01 -8.17
C SER A 40 -16.50 3.46 -8.37
N THR A 41 -15.73 3.71 -7.31
CA THR A 41 -14.36 4.26 -7.36
C THR A 41 -13.38 3.33 -6.65
N ARG A 42 -13.34 2.07 -7.09
CA ARG A 42 -12.60 0.99 -6.41
C ARG A 42 -11.14 0.84 -6.83
N TYR A 43 -10.69 1.56 -7.85
CA TYR A 43 -9.32 1.45 -8.36
C TYR A 43 -8.41 2.45 -7.66
N ILE A 44 -7.18 2.03 -7.39
CA ILE A 44 -6.12 2.92 -6.92
C ILE A 44 -5.50 3.59 -8.15
N SER A 45 -5.59 4.91 -8.24
CA SER A 45 -4.90 5.67 -9.29
C SER A 45 -3.48 6.08 -8.89
N ASP A 46 -3.28 6.44 -7.63
CA ASP A 46 -1.99 6.82 -7.06
C ASP A 46 -1.92 6.51 -5.55
N VAL A 47 -0.71 6.38 -5.01
CA VAL A 47 -0.46 6.21 -3.58
C VAL A 47 0.67 7.11 -3.15
N LYS A 48 0.54 7.73 -1.98
CA LYS A 48 1.62 8.39 -1.26
C LYS A 48 1.87 7.70 0.07
N LEU A 49 3.13 7.40 0.35
CA LEU A 49 3.59 6.92 1.64
C LEU A 49 4.36 8.05 2.32
N ASN A 50 3.86 8.51 3.47
CA ASN A 50 4.43 9.63 4.23
C ASN A 50 4.66 10.88 3.35
N GLY A 51 3.68 11.19 2.50
CA GLY A 51 3.68 12.35 1.60
C GLY A 51 4.46 12.18 0.28
N LYS A 52 5.24 11.09 0.13
CA LYS A 52 6.03 10.82 -1.08
C LYS A 52 5.30 9.86 -2.01
N THR A 53 5.35 10.12 -3.32
CA THR A 53 4.79 9.22 -4.35
C THR A 53 5.35 7.81 -4.20
N TYR A 54 4.45 6.83 -4.26
CA TYR A 54 4.76 5.44 -3.96
C TYR A 54 4.10 4.49 -4.97
N THR A 55 4.93 3.92 -5.85
CA THR A 55 4.47 3.10 -6.98
C THR A 55 4.40 1.61 -6.67
N LYS A 56 5.12 1.14 -5.64
CA LYS A 56 5.23 -0.28 -5.30
C LYS A 56 3.86 -0.88 -4.96
N ASN A 57 3.71 -2.17 -5.24
CA ASN A 57 2.51 -2.95 -4.92
C ASN A 57 2.58 -3.61 -3.55
N TYR A 58 3.53 -3.23 -2.72
CA TYR A 58 3.69 -3.69 -1.36
C TYR A 58 4.18 -2.55 -0.47
N VAL A 59 4.01 -2.66 0.84
CA VAL A 59 4.65 -1.79 1.85
C VAL A 59 5.46 -2.65 2.82
N LYS A 60 6.57 -2.14 3.36
CA LYS A 60 7.42 -2.91 4.26
C LYS A 60 6.93 -2.81 5.71
N HIS A 61 7.19 -3.85 6.48
CA HIS A 61 6.82 -3.93 7.88
C HIS A 61 7.41 -2.77 8.68
N LEU A 62 8.70 -2.49 8.51
CA LEU A 62 9.36 -1.39 9.21
C LEU A 62 8.74 -0.03 8.88
N ASP A 63 8.38 0.23 7.62
CA ASP A 63 7.70 1.47 7.23
C ASP A 63 6.37 1.65 8.00
N LEU A 64 5.61 0.56 8.18
CA LEU A 64 4.36 0.58 8.95
C LEU A 64 4.61 0.76 10.45
N MET A 65 5.56 -0.01 10.99
CA MET A 65 5.91 0.01 12.41
C MET A 65 6.50 1.36 12.85
N ASP A 66 7.09 2.11 11.92
CA ASP A 66 7.58 3.45 12.18
C ASP A 66 6.52 4.53 12.24
N GLY A 67 5.25 4.14 12.10
CA GLY A 67 4.14 5.06 11.90
C GLY A 67 4.11 5.49 10.44
N ALA A 68 2.96 5.29 9.80
CA ALA A 68 2.82 5.56 8.39
C ALA A 68 1.51 6.27 8.10
N ARG A 69 1.56 7.18 7.14
CA ARG A 69 0.38 7.75 6.48
C ARG A 69 0.38 7.29 5.03
N ILE A 70 -0.62 6.52 4.67
CA ILE A 70 -0.86 6.03 3.32
C ILE A 70 -2.05 6.80 2.76
N ASP A 71 -1.79 7.74 1.87
CA ASP A 71 -2.83 8.46 1.14
C ASP A 71 -3.03 7.81 -0.22
N ILE A 72 -4.25 7.34 -0.49
CA ILE A 72 -4.62 6.58 -1.68
C ILE A 72 -5.60 7.42 -2.48
N GLN A 73 -5.26 7.72 -3.73
CA GLN A 73 -6.18 8.34 -4.65
C GLN A 73 -7.03 7.25 -5.32
N MET A 74 -8.34 7.35 -5.14
CA MET A 74 -9.32 6.41 -5.68
C MET A 74 -9.84 6.86 -7.05
N SER A 75 -10.24 5.91 -7.89
CA SER A 75 -10.69 6.15 -9.27
C SER A 75 -11.74 5.12 -9.70
N ASP A 76 -12.64 5.54 -10.59
CA ASP A 76 -13.63 4.68 -11.27
C ASP A 76 -13.02 3.89 -12.45
N LYS A 77 -11.83 4.29 -12.90
CA LYS A 77 -11.05 3.65 -13.97
C LYS A 77 -9.70 3.15 -13.45
N PRO A 78 -9.20 2.02 -13.96
CA PRO A 78 -7.87 1.53 -13.60
C PRO A 78 -6.78 2.45 -14.17
N ASN A 79 -5.78 2.77 -13.35
CA ASN A 79 -4.52 3.30 -13.84
C ASN A 79 -3.64 2.13 -14.33
N LYS A 80 -3.52 1.98 -15.65
CA LYS A 80 -2.80 0.85 -16.28
C LYS A 80 -1.28 0.97 -16.21
N THR A 81 -0.72 2.08 -15.73
CA THR A 81 0.73 2.30 -15.67
C THR A 81 1.30 2.30 -14.25
N ARG A 82 0.45 2.33 -13.21
CA ARG A 82 0.89 2.28 -11.81
C ARG A 82 1.27 0.85 -11.44
N GLY A 83 2.44 0.68 -10.81
CA GLY A 83 2.84 -0.60 -10.22
C GLY A 83 3.22 -1.67 -11.24
N THR A 84 3.60 -1.27 -12.46
CA THR A 84 3.93 -2.19 -13.55
C THR A 84 5.44 -2.37 -13.76
N GLN A 85 6.28 -1.58 -13.08
CA GLN A 85 7.73 -1.73 -13.20
C GLN A 85 8.20 -2.93 -12.39
N LYS A 86 9.29 -3.57 -12.81
CA LYS A 86 9.88 -4.71 -12.07
C LYS A 86 10.21 -4.34 -10.61
N SER A 87 10.60 -3.09 -10.36
CA SER A 87 10.87 -2.55 -9.00
C SER A 87 9.61 -2.37 -8.14
N ASP A 88 8.42 -2.44 -8.73
CA ASP A 88 7.14 -2.33 -8.02
C ASP A 88 6.58 -3.69 -7.60
N PHE A 89 7.13 -4.78 -8.15
CA PHE A 89 6.71 -6.13 -7.83
C PHE A 89 7.17 -6.52 -6.43
N PRO A 90 6.37 -7.30 -5.70
CA PRO A 90 6.77 -7.80 -4.40
C PRO A 90 7.87 -8.86 -4.51
N TYR A 91 8.41 -9.21 -3.35
CA TYR A 91 9.37 -10.28 -3.16
C TYR A 91 8.93 -11.57 -3.85
N SER A 92 9.91 -12.27 -4.41
CA SER A 92 9.82 -13.64 -4.88
C SER A 92 11.21 -14.26 -4.79
N PHE A 93 11.30 -15.48 -4.24
CA PHE A 93 12.58 -16.14 -3.99
C PHE A 93 13.47 -16.25 -5.24
N SER A 94 12.89 -16.50 -6.41
CA SER A 94 13.62 -16.57 -7.68
C SER A 94 14.35 -15.29 -8.09
N ASN A 95 14.04 -14.14 -7.47
CA ASN A 95 14.69 -12.86 -7.72
C ASN A 95 15.78 -12.51 -6.68
N GLU A 96 15.92 -13.27 -5.59
CA GLU A 96 16.78 -12.91 -4.45
C GLU A 96 18.29 -13.09 -4.74
N LYS A 97 18.65 -14.05 -5.58
CA LYS A 97 20.05 -14.44 -5.84
C LYS A 97 20.59 -13.95 -7.20
N LYS A 98 20.05 -12.83 -7.72
CA LYS A 98 20.55 -12.22 -8.96
C LYS A 98 21.54 -11.11 -8.69
#